data_AF-A0A397M860-F1
#
_entry.id   AF-A0A397M860-F1
#
_cell.length_a   1.000
_cell.length_b   1.000
_cell.length_c   1.000
_cell.angle_alpha   90.00
_cell.angle_beta   90.00
_cell.angle_gamma   90.00
#
_symmetry.space_group_name_H-M   'P 1'
#
loop_
_entity.id
_entity.type
_entity.pdbx_description
1 polymer ?
#
loop_
_entity_poly.entity_id
_entity_poly.type
_entity_poly.pdbx_seq_one_letter_code
_entity_poly.pdbx_strand_id
1 'polypeptide(L)'
;MDKVPHALQQHLQQLGLQFSERLRQELPQLAQQAKQLLEVDESERERLLQNLRDQLHRLAGSAGTFGFAQLGQQARELEQQAERCLERLLRQQQNLNEFISALQELGEQPAIASAPQAPSDRKPKQPRNEDGSRHIYILEGEAAVGENMRQTLNNFGYHAEHFNSIAGLDAALQQRLPDALIIDAKLPDEASCGLEYANQLRARLEEPLPLLVLTDQQDDFATQLQAVRAGAMGLFSKPVDIPQLESRLERCFTQQSGEPYRVLIADDDQDLASRYSLVLRDAGMLVEVLRDPAQIFNHLRDFNPEVILLDVNMPDCTGPELAQIIRCNDDWLRIPIIYLSAETDFGKQMNALIKAGDDFVSKPISDNALVATVFSRAQRARLLSDALARDSLTGLLKHGDIKEQVAIELERALRSGDRASVVMLDIDHFKRVNDEHGHAAGDNVIRALANLLRQRLRRVDSLGRYGGEEFLAVLPDCTPQQAKLIVDEIRQRFAELHFIADGGEFSCTLSAGIAGTDLHSDADQLRERADRALYAAKHSGRNQVQVTDSP
;
A
#
# COMPACT_ATOMS: atom_id res chain seq x y z
N MET A 1 -20.49 16.15 18.40
CA MET A 1 -20.89 14.94 19.14
C MET A 1 -19.60 14.19 19.46
N ASP A 2 -18.94 14.63 20.53
CA ASP A 2 -17.52 14.37 20.85
C ASP A 2 -17.34 13.15 21.77
N LYS A 3 -17.54 11.94 21.25
CA LYS A 3 -17.46 10.70 22.07
C LYS A 3 -16.36 9.70 21.68
N VAL A 4 -15.61 9.92 20.61
CA VAL A 4 -14.67 8.91 20.06
C VAL A 4 -13.30 8.85 20.76
N PRO A 5 -12.63 9.96 21.14
CA PRO A 5 -11.29 9.90 21.73
C PRO A 5 -11.25 9.17 23.09
N HIS A 6 -12.36 9.20 23.83
CA HIS A 6 -12.43 8.63 25.17
C HIS A 6 -12.49 7.08 25.16
N ALA A 7 -12.99 6.47 24.09
CA ALA A 7 -13.18 5.02 24.01
C ALA A 7 -11.85 4.26 23.78
N LEU A 8 -10.96 4.79 22.93
CA LEU A 8 -9.63 4.22 22.70
C LEU A 8 -8.79 4.25 23.99
N GLN A 9 -8.79 5.39 24.67
CA GLN A 9 -8.04 5.57 25.91
C GLN A 9 -8.55 4.65 27.02
N GLN A 10 -9.87 4.43 27.11
CA GLN A 10 -10.48 3.46 28.02
C GLN A 10 -10.08 2.02 27.67
N HIS A 11 -10.04 1.64 26.38
CA HIS A 11 -9.62 0.31 25.96
C HIS A 11 -8.13 0.05 26.22
N LEU A 12 -7.26 1.02 25.94
CA LEU A 12 -5.83 0.94 26.25
C LEU A 12 -5.59 0.85 27.76
N GLN A 13 -6.36 1.57 28.57
CA GLN A 13 -6.34 1.43 30.04
C GLN A 13 -6.82 0.05 30.48
N GLN A 14 -7.88 -0.49 29.87
CA GLN A 14 -8.39 -1.83 30.18
C GLN A 14 -7.38 -2.93 29.84
N LEU A 15 -6.72 -2.86 28.68
CA LEU A 15 -5.61 -3.74 28.30
C LEU A 15 -4.45 -3.63 29.29
N GLY A 16 -4.10 -2.41 29.73
CA GLY A 16 -3.08 -2.21 30.77
C GLY A 16 -3.47 -2.83 32.12
N LEU A 17 -4.75 -2.77 32.50
CA LEU A 17 -5.26 -3.43 33.71
C LEU A 17 -5.24 -4.96 33.58
N GLN A 18 -5.65 -5.50 32.44
CA GLN A 18 -5.59 -6.94 32.16
C GLN A 18 -4.16 -7.48 32.21
N PHE A 19 -3.22 -6.75 31.59
CA PHE A 19 -1.79 -7.07 31.66
C PHE A 19 -1.29 -7.04 33.12
N SER A 20 -1.70 -6.04 33.91
CA SER A 20 -1.36 -5.96 35.33
C SER A 20 -1.93 -7.14 36.16
N GLU A 21 -3.16 -7.57 35.88
CA GLU A 21 -3.75 -8.75 36.53
C GLU A 21 -3.05 -10.05 36.15
N ARG A 22 -2.67 -10.21 34.88
CA ARG A 22 -1.86 -11.32 34.38
C ARG A 22 -0.49 -11.38 35.08
N LEU A 23 0.20 -10.25 35.19
CA LEU A 23 1.48 -10.15 35.91
C LEU A 23 1.39 -10.61 37.37
N ARG A 24 0.28 -10.33 38.07
CA ARG A 24 0.07 -10.79 39.46
C ARG A 24 -0.03 -12.30 39.58
N GLN A 25 -0.39 -13.01 38.51
CA GLN A 25 -0.47 -14.46 38.48
C GLN A 25 0.84 -15.09 37.95
N GLU A 26 1.44 -14.49 36.92
CA GLU A 26 2.66 -15.02 36.27
C GLU A 26 3.92 -14.84 37.11
N LEU A 27 4.10 -13.70 37.79
CA LEU A 27 5.32 -13.42 38.58
C LEU A 27 5.53 -14.43 39.74
N PRO A 28 4.49 -14.79 40.54
CA PRO A 28 4.64 -15.83 41.55
C PRO A 28 4.88 -17.23 40.96
N GLN A 29 4.32 -17.53 39.79
CA GLN A 29 4.53 -18.82 39.10
C GLN A 29 5.97 -18.94 38.61
N LEU A 30 6.54 -17.88 38.03
CA LEU A 30 7.95 -17.82 37.65
C LEU A 30 8.87 -18.09 38.85
N ALA A 31 8.60 -17.46 39.99
CA ALA A 31 9.35 -17.70 41.23
C ALA A 31 9.21 -19.14 41.74
N GLN A 32 8.05 -19.77 41.56
CA GLN A 32 7.82 -21.18 41.93
C GLN A 32 8.55 -22.14 40.99
N GLN A 33 8.49 -21.91 39.67
CA GLN A 33 9.22 -22.69 38.66
C GLN A 33 10.73 -22.57 38.84
N ALA A 34 11.23 -21.39 39.23
CA ALA A 34 12.63 -21.19 39.59
C ALA A 34 13.08 -22.09 40.76
N LYS A 35 12.23 -22.28 41.79
CA LYS A 35 12.54 -23.18 42.91
C LYS A 35 12.62 -24.64 42.47
N GLN A 36 11.75 -25.04 41.54
CA GLN A 36 11.70 -26.41 41.03
C GLN A 36 13.01 -26.79 40.33
N LEU A 37 13.73 -25.86 39.69
CA LEU A 37 15.01 -26.14 39.02
C LEU A 37 16.06 -26.86 39.89
N LEU A 38 16.00 -26.72 41.22
CA LEU A 38 16.89 -27.38 42.17
C LEU A 38 16.53 -28.84 42.45
N GLU A 39 15.29 -29.24 42.19
CA GLU A 39 14.72 -30.53 42.59
C GLU A 39 14.61 -31.52 41.41
N VAL A 40 14.73 -31.05 40.16
CA VAL A 40 14.50 -31.87 38.96
C VAL A 40 15.78 -32.39 38.31
N ASP A 41 15.64 -33.51 37.59
CA ASP A 41 16.70 -34.17 36.81
C ASP A 41 17.17 -33.31 35.62
N GLU A 42 18.34 -33.62 35.07
CA GLU A 42 19.05 -32.79 34.08
C GLU A 42 18.24 -32.50 32.80
N SER A 43 17.50 -33.49 32.28
CA SER A 43 16.66 -33.34 31.08
C SER A 43 15.39 -32.53 31.31
N GLU A 44 14.79 -32.62 32.52
CA GLU A 44 13.64 -31.81 32.89
C GLU A 44 14.05 -30.39 33.26
N ARG A 45 15.25 -30.22 33.84
CA ARG A 45 15.85 -28.92 34.15
C ARG A 45 16.10 -28.09 32.89
N GLU A 46 16.61 -28.71 31.81
CA GLU A 46 16.80 -28.03 30.53
C GLU A 46 15.48 -27.52 29.94
N ARG A 47 14.43 -28.35 29.94
CA ARG A 47 13.08 -27.97 29.47
C ARG A 47 12.47 -26.85 30.31
N LEU A 48 12.62 -26.90 31.63
CA LEU A 48 12.13 -25.85 32.53
C LEU A 48 12.88 -24.53 32.34
N LEU A 49 14.19 -24.57 32.14
CA LEU A 49 14.99 -23.38 31.83
C LEU A 49 14.62 -22.76 30.48
N GLN A 50 14.36 -23.57 29.45
CA GLN A 50 13.85 -23.07 28.17
C GLN A 50 12.51 -22.36 28.34
N ASN A 51 11.56 -22.98 29.07
CA ASN A 51 10.26 -22.37 29.33
C ASN A 51 10.37 -21.05 30.13
N LEU A 52 11.19 -21.03 31.18
CA LEU A 52 11.46 -19.82 31.97
C LEU A 52 12.06 -18.71 31.12
N ARG A 53 13.03 -19.02 30.25
CA ARG A 53 13.61 -18.06 29.30
C ARG A 53 12.53 -17.50 28.38
N ASP A 54 11.69 -18.34 27.80
CA ASP A 54 10.64 -17.91 26.85
C ASP A 54 9.57 -17.03 27.55
N GLN A 55 9.27 -17.30 28.82
CA GLN A 55 8.39 -16.44 29.62
C GLN A 55 9.04 -15.10 29.97
N LEU A 56 10.33 -15.10 30.34
CA LEU A 56 11.10 -13.88 30.62
C LEU A 56 11.28 -13.01 29.37
N HIS A 57 11.49 -13.62 28.21
CA HIS A 57 11.57 -12.95 26.92
C HIS A 57 10.27 -12.19 26.59
N ARG A 58 9.13 -12.89 26.69
CA ARG A 58 7.80 -12.28 26.51
C ARG A 58 7.57 -11.11 27.47
N LEU A 59 7.97 -11.27 28.74
CA LEU A 59 7.85 -10.22 29.74
C LEU A 59 8.74 -9.00 29.42
N ALA A 60 9.99 -9.23 28.99
CA ALA A 60 10.92 -8.17 28.58
C ALA A 60 10.39 -7.36 27.39
N GLY A 61 9.78 -8.03 26.40
CA GLY A 61 9.23 -7.41 25.19
C GLY A 61 7.95 -6.61 25.40
N SER A 62 7.08 -7.02 26.32
CA SER A 62 5.75 -6.43 26.53
C SER A 62 5.70 -5.41 27.67
N ALA A 63 6.41 -5.64 28.79
CA ALA A 63 6.29 -4.84 30.01
C ALA A 63 6.56 -3.35 29.78
N GLY A 64 7.57 -3.00 28.97
CA GLY A 64 7.89 -1.60 28.65
C GLY A 64 6.76 -0.88 27.91
N THR A 65 6.07 -1.57 27.00
CA THR A 65 4.96 -1.03 26.20
C THR A 65 3.71 -0.74 27.07
N PHE A 66 3.51 -1.51 28.15
CA PHE A 66 2.42 -1.30 29.11
C PHE A 66 2.79 -0.36 30.28
N GLY A 67 3.94 0.31 30.23
CA GLY A 67 4.36 1.28 31.25
C GLY A 67 5.11 0.69 32.44
N PHE A 68 5.55 -0.57 32.36
CA PHE A 68 6.37 -1.28 33.35
C PHE A 68 7.82 -1.39 32.87
N ALA A 69 8.45 -0.27 32.51
CA ALA A 69 9.79 -0.26 31.92
C ALA A 69 10.87 -0.89 32.82
N GLN A 70 10.80 -0.68 34.15
CA GLN A 70 11.74 -1.29 35.11
C GLN A 70 11.61 -2.81 35.17
N LEU A 71 10.37 -3.32 35.16
CA LEU A 71 10.08 -4.75 35.15
C LEU A 71 10.60 -5.41 33.86
N GLY A 72 10.38 -4.75 32.71
CA GLY A 72 10.90 -5.24 31.43
C GLY A 72 12.43 -5.31 31.38
N GLN A 73 13.12 -4.32 31.98
CA GLN A 73 14.57 -4.33 32.07
C GLN A 73 15.09 -5.49 32.95
N GLN A 74 14.48 -5.71 34.12
CA GLN A 74 14.85 -6.83 35.00
C GLN A 74 14.56 -8.20 34.36
N ALA A 75 13.41 -8.34 33.70
CA ALA A 75 13.06 -9.57 32.97
C ALA A 75 14.11 -9.90 31.91
N ARG A 76 14.61 -8.88 31.20
CA ARG A 76 15.66 -9.04 30.18
C ARG A 76 17.03 -9.43 30.76
N GLU A 77 17.39 -8.90 31.92
CA GLU A 77 18.61 -9.31 32.62
C GLU A 77 18.54 -10.79 33.04
N LEU A 78 17.39 -11.23 33.53
CA LEU A 78 17.14 -12.62 33.89
C LEU A 78 17.09 -13.53 32.66
N GLU A 79 16.48 -13.09 31.57
CA GLU A 79 16.45 -13.83 30.30
C GLU A 79 17.88 -14.15 29.82
N GLN A 80 18.77 -13.16 29.80
CA GLN A 80 20.17 -13.35 29.43
C GLN A 80 20.91 -14.30 30.40
N GLN A 81 20.54 -14.30 31.68
CA GLN A 81 21.09 -15.24 32.66
C GLN A 81 20.59 -16.67 32.41
N ALA A 82 19.31 -16.84 32.07
CA ALA A 82 18.72 -18.14 31.72
C ALA A 82 19.39 -18.72 30.46
N GLU A 83 19.60 -17.88 29.44
CA GLU A 83 20.28 -18.27 28.20
C GLU A 83 21.74 -18.67 28.46
N ARG A 84 22.50 -17.90 29.25
CA ARG A 84 23.85 -18.29 29.68
C ARG A 84 23.86 -19.59 30.49
N CYS A 85 22.83 -19.87 31.27
CA CYS A 85 22.70 -21.12 32.01
C CYS A 85 22.44 -22.31 31.07
N LEU A 86 21.60 -22.14 30.04
CA LEU A 86 21.39 -23.12 28.99
C LEU A 86 22.67 -23.41 28.21
N GLU A 87 23.46 -22.39 27.87
CA GLU A 87 24.75 -22.55 27.22
C GLU A 87 25.81 -23.22 28.12
N ARG A 88 25.79 -22.94 29.44
CA ARG A 88 26.77 -23.44 30.43
C ARG A 88 26.40 -24.75 31.11
N LEU A 89 25.16 -25.23 30.98
CA LEU A 89 24.74 -26.55 31.48
C LEU A 89 25.60 -27.69 30.90
N LEU A 90 26.31 -27.44 29.79
CA LEU A 90 27.34 -28.32 29.24
C LEU A 90 28.66 -28.38 30.03
N ARG A 91 28.95 -27.49 31.02
CA ARG A 91 30.31 -27.41 31.60
C ARG A 91 30.50 -27.21 33.11
N GLN A 92 29.61 -26.63 33.92
CA GLN A 92 29.75 -26.62 35.42
C GLN A 92 28.59 -25.89 36.15
N GLN A 93 28.13 -26.46 37.27
CA GLN A 93 26.93 -26.08 38.06
C GLN A 93 27.01 -24.76 38.89
N GLN A 94 27.87 -23.78 38.58
CA GLN A 94 28.18 -22.72 39.57
C GLN A 94 27.31 -21.44 39.58
N ASN A 95 26.35 -21.22 38.68
CA ASN A 95 25.58 -19.94 38.64
C ASN A 95 24.06 -20.05 38.83
N LEU A 96 23.51 -21.23 39.13
CA LEU A 96 22.05 -21.43 39.17
C LEU A 96 21.36 -20.74 40.37
N ASN A 97 22.03 -20.69 41.52
CA ASN A 97 21.45 -20.16 42.76
C ASN A 97 21.25 -18.63 42.73
N GLU A 98 22.14 -17.89 42.06
CA GLU A 98 22.00 -16.43 41.88
C GLU A 98 20.81 -16.11 40.98
N PHE A 99 20.65 -16.85 39.87
CA PHE A 99 19.52 -16.73 38.96
C PHE A 99 18.18 -17.02 39.65
N ILE A 100 18.12 -18.08 40.47
CA ILE A 100 16.91 -18.44 41.23
C ILE A 100 16.56 -17.38 42.26
N SER A 101 17.56 -16.81 42.94
CA SER A 101 17.34 -15.76 43.95
C SER A 101 16.81 -14.48 43.30
N ALA A 102 17.37 -14.07 42.16
CA ALA A 102 16.93 -12.89 41.43
C ALA A 102 15.51 -13.05 40.83
N LEU A 103 15.14 -14.26 40.40
CA LEU A 103 13.76 -14.57 39.98
C LEU A 103 12.76 -14.51 41.14
N GLN A 104 13.17 -14.90 42.35
CA GLN A 104 12.33 -14.79 43.55
C GLN A 104 12.11 -13.33 43.93
N GLU A 105 13.16 -12.50 43.89
CA GLU A 105 13.05 -11.06 44.13
C GLU A 105 12.13 -10.36 43.12
N LEU A 106 12.13 -10.78 41.85
CA LEU A 106 11.19 -10.28 40.84
C LEU A 106 9.74 -10.70 41.15
N GLY A 107 9.55 -11.94 41.63
CA GLY A 107 8.24 -12.50 41.99
C GLY A 107 7.57 -11.81 43.18
N GLU A 108 8.34 -11.20 44.07
CA GLU A 108 7.86 -10.55 45.30
C GLU A 108 7.61 -9.03 45.14
N GLN A 109 7.95 -8.43 44.00
CA GLN A 109 7.81 -7.00 43.77
C GLN A 109 6.37 -6.58 43.38
N PRO A 110 5.85 -5.46 43.94
CA PRO A 110 4.59 -4.89 43.48
C PRO A 110 4.74 -4.25 42.09
N ALA A 111 3.96 -4.71 41.11
CA ALA A 111 3.93 -4.11 39.77
C ALA A 111 3.32 -2.69 39.80
N ILE A 112 4.16 -1.66 39.72
CA ILE A 112 3.74 -0.24 39.70
C ILE A 112 3.86 0.29 38.27
N ALA A 113 2.72 0.62 37.64
CA ALA A 113 2.69 1.21 36.30
C ALA A 113 3.02 2.70 36.34
N SER A 114 3.86 3.16 35.41
CA SER A 114 4.03 4.59 35.15
C SER A 114 2.92 5.11 34.22
N ALA A 115 2.44 6.34 34.45
CA ALA A 115 1.32 6.89 33.71
C ALA A 115 1.65 7.04 32.20
N PRO A 116 0.78 6.55 31.28
CA PRO A 116 1.04 6.66 29.85
C PRO A 116 0.96 8.12 29.37
N GLN A 117 1.93 8.52 28.53
CA GLN A 117 1.89 9.81 27.83
C GLN A 117 0.82 9.77 26.73
N ALA A 118 -0.05 10.79 26.71
CA ALA A 118 -1.20 10.87 25.82
C ALA A 118 -0.79 11.04 24.34
N PRO A 119 -1.41 10.30 23.40
CA PRO A 119 -1.32 10.60 21.97
C PRO A 119 -2.04 11.91 21.66
N SER A 120 -1.50 12.71 20.74
CA SER A 120 -2.12 13.94 20.26
C SER A 120 -3.32 13.64 19.36
N ASP A 121 -4.47 14.22 19.68
CA ASP A 121 -5.73 14.11 18.96
C ASP A 121 -5.59 14.28 17.44
N ARG A 122 -5.98 13.26 16.67
CA ARG A 122 -6.32 13.40 15.24
C ARG A 122 -7.82 13.20 15.07
N LYS A 123 -8.49 14.20 14.50
CA LYS A 123 -9.93 14.16 14.22
C LYS A 123 -10.24 13.21 13.04
N PRO A 124 -11.40 12.52 13.07
CA PRO A 124 -11.82 11.62 11.99
C PRO A 124 -12.26 12.39 10.73
N LYS A 125 -11.95 11.79 9.58
CA LYS A 125 -12.20 12.31 8.22
C LYS A 125 -13.69 12.40 7.91
N GLN A 126 -14.13 13.51 7.29
CA GLN A 126 -15.48 13.67 6.76
C GLN A 126 -15.68 12.85 5.46
N PRO A 127 -16.90 12.35 5.19
CA PRO A 127 -17.20 11.64 3.95
C PRO A 127 -17.30 12.60 2.76
N ARG A 128 -16.85 12.14 1.58
CA ARG A 128 -16.79 12.89 0.31
C ARG A 128 -18.05 12.72 -0.55
N ASN A 129 -18.25 13.71 -1.43
CA ASN A 129 -19.40 14.02 -2.28
C ASN A 129 -19.91 12.92 -3.23
N GLU A 130 -21.20 13.01 -3.56
CA GLU A 130 -22.03 11.99 -4.22
C GLU A 130 -21.94 11.93 -5.76
N ASP A 131 -21.19 12.82 -6.45
CA ASP A 131 -21.28 12.99 -7.93
C ASP A 131 -20.07 12.49 -8.76
N GLY A 132 -19.04 11.92 -8.13
CA GLY A 132 -17.96 11.16 -8.80
C GLY A 132 -16.95 11.94 -9.68
N SER A 133 -17.26 13.16 -10.13
CA SER A 133 -16.37 13.99 -10.97
C SER A 133 -15.44 14.88 -10.12
N ARG A 134 -14.12 14.84 -10.39
CA ARG A 134 -13.10 15.61 -9.64
C ARG A 134 -12.83 16.98 -10.26
N HIS A 135 -12.80 18.02 -9.44
CA HIS A 135 -12.52 19.40 -9.85
C HIS A 135 -11.05 19.75 -9.72
N ILE A 136 -10.48 20.38 -10.76
CA ILE A 136 -9.08 20.79 -10.79
C ILE A 136 -9.02 22.27 -11.15
N TYR A 137 -8.34 23.06 -10.34
CA TYR A 137 -8.07 24.46 -10.67
C TYR A 137 -6.64 24.61 -11.17
N ILE A 138 -6.47 25.37 -12.24
CA ILE A 138 -5.19 25.64 -12.91
C ILE A 138 -4.93 27.14 -12.87
N LEU A 139 -3.87 27.57 -12.19
CA LEU A 139 -3.38 28.95 -12.22
C LEU A 139 -2.16 29.01 -13.12
N GLU A 140 -2.34 29.58 -14.32
CA GLU A 140 -1.30 29.67 -15.34
C GLU A 140 -1.44 31.01 -16.05
N GLY A 141 -0.36 31.80 -16.08
CA GLY A 141 -0.38 33.15 -16.64
C GLY A 141 -0.57 33.17 -18.17
N GLU A 142 -0.03 32.17 -18.86
CA GLU A 142 -0.14 32.09 -20.31
C GLU A 142 -1.45 31.40 -20.75
N ALA A 143 -2.39 32.19 -21.28
CA ALA A 143 -3.74 31.71 -21.62
C ALA A 143 -3.77 30.52 -22.59
N ALA A 144 -2.86 30.48 -23.57
CA ALA A 144 -2.79 29.38 -24.53
C ALA A 144 -2.38 28.05 -23.88
N VAL A 145 -1.41 28.09 -22.95
CA VAL A 145 -0.92 26.92 -22.22
C VAL A 145 -1.98 26.44 -21.22
N GLY A 146 -2.57 27.38 -20.47
CA GLY A 146 -3.63 27.07 -19.51
C GLY A 146 -4.88 26.46 -20.15
N GLU A 147 -5.32 27.00 -21.30
CA GLU A 147 -6.50 26.49 -22.01
C GLU A 147 -6.25 25.11 -22.63
N ASN A 148 -5.05 24.86 -23.17
CA ASN A 148 -4.67 23.53 -23.66
C ASN A 148 -4.71 22.49 -22.53
N MET A 149 -4.13 22.81 -21.37
CA MET A 149 -4.14 21.95 -20.19
C MET A 149 -5.57 21.68 -19.71
N ARG A 150 -6.41 22.72 -19.65
CA ARG A 150 -7.82 22.62 -19.28
C ARG A 150 -8.58 21.67 -20.21
N GLN A 151 -8.45 21.84 -21.53
CA GLN A 151 -9.11 20.99 -22.52
C GLN A 151 -8.64 19.53 -22.41
N THR A 152 -7.32 19.33 -22.29
CA THR A 152 -6.75 17.99 -22.20
C THR A 152 -7.15 17.27 -20.92
N LEU A 153 -7.15 17.95 -19.76
CA LEU A 153 -7.63 17.37 -18.50
C LEU A 153 -9.13 17.08 -18.50
N ASN A 154 -9.94 17.93 -19.17
CA ASN A 154 -11.36 17.62 -19.37
C ASN A 154 -11.56 16.37 -20.23
N ASN A 155 -10.72 16.15 -21.24
CA ASN A 155 -10.73 14.91 -22.02
C ASN A 155 -10.35 13.68 -21.19
N PHE A 156 -9.60 13.84 -20.10
CA PHE A 156 -9.33 12.78 -19.12
C PHE A 156 -10.48 12.55 -18.11
N GLY A 157 -11.58 13.32 -18.20
CA GLY A 157 -12.76 13.17 -17.34
C GLY A 157 -12.73 14.00 -16.06
N TYR A 158 -11.78 14.94 -15.92
CA TYR A 158 -11.78 15.91 -14.84
C TYR A 158 -12.67 17.12 -15.19
N HIS A 159 -13.09 17.87 -14.17
CA HIS A 159 -13.63 19.22 -14.36
C HIS A 159 -12.53 20.24 -14.08
N ALA A 160 -11.77 20.58 -15.11
CA ALA A 160 -10.69 21.55 -15.04
C ALA A 160 -11.18 22.98 -15.36
N GLU A 161 -10.77 23.93 -14.52
CA GLU A 161 -10.98 25.37 -14.69
C GLU A 161 -9.62 26.09 -14.70
N HIS A 162 -9.44 26.99 -15.67
CA HIS A 162 -8.21 27.77 -15.83
C HIS A 162 -8.42 29.21 -15.36
N PHE A 163 -7.45 29.71 -14.60
CA PHE A 163 -7.36 31.06 -14.09
C PHE A 163 -6.03 31.68 -14.54
N ASN A 164 -6.11 32.90 -15.05
CA ASN A 164 -4.94 33.69 -15.47
C ASN A 164 -4.44 34.65 -14.38
N SER A 165 -5.12 34.70 -13.24
CA SER A 165 -4.82 35.62 -12.14
C SER A 165 -5.17 35.01 -10.77
N ILE A 166 -4.42 35.41 -9.75
CA ILE A 166 -4.62 34.99 -8.36
C ILE A 166 -5.98 35.46 -7.87
N ALA A 167 -6.40 36.68 -8.21
CA ALA A 167 -7.70 37.22 -7.82
C ALA A 167 -8.88 36.38 -8.35
N GLY A 168 -8.77 35.90 -9.59
CA GLY A 168 -9.78 35.02 -10.19
C GLY A 168 -9.87 33.67 -9.48
N LEU A 169 -8.71 33.08 -9.16
CA LEU A 169 -8.65 31.82 -8.41
C LEU A 169 -9.21 31.98 -6.99
N ASP A 170 -8.87 33.06 -6.27
CA ASP A 170 -9.36 33.33 -4.93
C ASP A 170 -10.89 33.47 -4.90
N ALA A 171 -11.49 34.10 -5.92
CA ALA A 171 -12.94 34.20 -6.04
C ALA A 171 -13.60 32.82 -6.26
N ALA A 172 -12.97 31.94 -7.04
CA ALA A 172 -13.46 30.57 -7.24
C ALA A 172 -13.31 29.69 -6.00
N LEU A 173 -12.18 29.80 -5.29
CA LEU A 173 -11.91 29.07 -4.04
C LEU A 173 -12.90 29.42 -2.92
N GLN A 174 -13.42 30.65 -2.89
CA GLN A 174 -14.48 31.05 -1.96
C GLN A 174 -15.83 30.40 -2.26
N GLN A 175 -16.09 30.06 -3.53
CA GLN A 175 -17.33 29.39 -3.93
C GLN A 175 -17.21 27.87 -3.72
N ARG A 176 -16.09 27.29 -4.14
CA ARG A 176 -15.85 25.85 -4.08
C ARG A 176 -14.36 25.54 -4.05
N LEU A 177 -13.97 24.66 -3.12
CA LEU A 177 -12.60 24.11 -3.10
C LEU A 177 -12.44 23.01 -4.16
N PRO A 178 -11.35 23.02 -4.94
CA PRO A 178 -11.05 21.97 -5.91
C PRO A 178 -10.51 20.72 -5.20
N ASP A 179 -10.49 19.60 -5.91
CA ASP A 179 -9.85 18.37 -5.45
C ASP A 179 -8.32 18.42 -5.60
N ALA A 180 -7.80 19.18 -6.57
CA ALA A 180 -6.38 19.45 -6.74
C ALA A 180 -6.13 20.85 -7.34
N LEU A 181 -4.95 21.39 -7.09
CA LEU A 181 -4.52 22.70 -7.55
C LEU A 181 -3.20 22.58 -8.33
N ILE A 182 -3.19 23.12 -9.54
CA ILE A 182 -2.00 23.23 -10.40
C ILE A 182 -1.64 24.71 -10.46
N ILE A 183 -0.42 25.07 -10.07
CA ILE A 183 0.05 26.46 -10.03
C ILE A 183 1.34 26.61 -10.82
N ASP A 184 1.41 27.62 -11.65
CA ASP A 184 2.65 28.14 -12.20
C ASP A 184 3.50 28.80 -11.12
N ALA A 185 4.77 28.38 -11.00
CA ALA A 185 5.69 28.94 -10.03
C ALA A 185 5.90 30.45 -10.21
N LYS A 186 5.92 30.92 -11.47
CA LYS A 186 6.14 32.33 -11.81
C LYS A 186 4.93 32.88 -12.54
N LEU A 187 4.33 33.91 -11.96
CA LEU A 187 3.23 34.65 -12.57
C LEU A 187 3.75 36.06 -12.87
N PRO A 188 4.23 36.33 -14.11
CA PRO A 188 4.95 37.57 -14.43
C PRO A 188 4.08 38.83 -14.28
N ASP A 189 2.76 38.71 -14.43
CA ASP A 189 1.80 39.82 -14.36
C ASP A 189 1.17 40.00 -12.96
N GLU A 190 1.64 39.27 -11.94
CA GLU A 190 1.09 39.28 -10.59
C GLU A 190 2.05 39.89 -9.56
N ALA A 191 1.49 40.44 -8.48
CA ALA A 191 2.26 41.07 -7.40
C ALA A 191 2.99 40.06 -6.49
N SER A 192 2.58 38.79 -6.53
CA SER A 192 3.19 37.68 -5.79
C SER A 192 3.39 36.51 -6.73
N CYS A 193 4.49 35.77 -6.56
CA CYS A 193 4.71 34.58 -7.36
C CYS A 193 3.72 33.47 -6.96
N GLY A 194 3.43 32.53 -7.86
CA GLY A 194 2.45 31.48 -7.58
C GLY A 194 2.83 30.61 -6.39
N LEU A 195 4.12 30.39 -6.14
CA LEU A 195 4.62 29.66 -4.97
C LEU A 195 4.40 30.38 -3.63
N GLU A 196 4.51 31.71 -3.60
CA GLU A 196 4.20 32.51 -2.41
C GLU A 196 2.71 32.42 -2.11
N TYR A 197 1.86 32.54 -3.14
CA TYR A 197 0.43 32.39 -3.00
C TYR A 197 0.03 30.98 -2.51
N ALA A 198 0.62 29.91 -3.08
CA ALA A 198 0.35 28.55 -2.65
C ALA A 198 0.66 28.32 -1.16
N ASN A 199 1.77 28.89 -0.66
CA ASN A 199 2.11 28.85 0.76
C ASN A 199 1.07 29.57 1.64
N GLN A 200 0.61 30.74 1.21
CA GLN A 200 -0.43 31.49 1.94
C GLN A 200 -1.76 30.74 1.95
N LEU A 201 -2.15 30.14 0.82
CA LEU A 201 -3.37 29.35 0.70
C LEU A 201 -3.32 28.12 1.62
N ARG A 202 -2.19 27.41 1.65
CA ARG A 202 -1.99 26.27 2.56
C ARG A 202 -2.13 26.66 4.03
N ALA A 203 -1.67 27.84 4.43
CA ALA A 203 -1.81 28.32 5.80
C ALA A 203 -3.25 28.72 6.16
N ARG A 204 -4.09 29.04 5.16
CA ARG A 204 -5.51 29.42 5.33
C ARG A 204 -6.45 28.22 5.37
N LEU A 205 -6.07 27.10 4.77
CA LEU A 205 -6.90 25.90 4.68
C LEU A 205 -6.70 24.99 5.89
N GLU A 206 -7.80 24.43 6.42
CA GLU A 206 -7.74 23.44 7.50
C GLU A 206 -7.10 22.13 7.03
N GLU A 207 -7.28 21.76 5.75
CA GLU A 207 -6.67 20.59 5.12
C GLU A 207 -5.84 20.99 3.89
N PRO A 208 -4.63 20.42 3.71
CA PRO A 208 -3.80 20.73 2.56
C PRO A 208 -4.36 20.09 1.29
N LEU A 209 -4.62 20.94 0.28
CA LEU A 209 -4.99 20.50 -1.06
C LEU A 209 -3.78 19.90 -1.80
N PRO A 210 -3.96 18.87 -2.65
CA PRO A 210 -2.91 18.39 -3.55
C PRO A 210 -2.43 19.52 -4.44
N LEU A 211 -1.15 19.84 -4.35
CA LEU A 211 -0.51 20.92 -5.09
C LEU A 211 0.46 20.35 -6.11
N LEU A 212 0.28 20.66 -7.40
CA LEU A 212 1.27 20.43 -8.45
C LEU A 212 1.80 21.78 -8.93
N VAL A 213 3.11 21.86 -9.14
CA VAL A 213 3.79 23.11 -9.52
C VAL A 213 4.36 22.99 -10.92
N LEU A 214 4.13 24.00 -11.75
CA LEU A 214 4.73 24.17 -13.07
C LEU A 214 5.95 25.09 -12.94
N THR A 215 7.04 24.75 -13.63
CA THR A 215 8.32 25.48 -13.60
C THR A 215 8.84 25.69 -15.01
N ASP A 216 9.69 26.68 -15.23
CA ASP A 216 10.44 26.84 -16.48
C ASP A 216 11.62 25.85 -16.53
N GLN A 217 12.11 25.51 -17.73
CA GLN A 217 13.29 24.63 -17.88
C GLN A 217 14.56 25.20 -17.25
N GLN A 218 14.60 26.53 -17.04
CA GLN A 218 15.74 27.25 -16.48
C GLN A 218 15.60 27.51 -14.97
N ASP A 219 14.58 26.94 -14.31
CA ASP A 219 14.38 27.18 -12.88
C ASP A 219 15.48 26.55 -12.03
N ASP A 220 15.90 27.32 -11.02
CA ASP A 220 16.99 26.97 -10.14
C ASP A 220 16.52 26.09 -8.97
N PHE A 221 17.51 25.54 -8.24
CA PHE A 221 17.26 24.74 -7.04
C PHE A 221 16.43 25.50 -5.98
N ALA A 222 16.54 26.84 -5.93
CA ALA A 222 15.79 27.65 -4.97
C ALA A 222 14.28 27.58 -5.23
N THR A 223 13.86 27.65 -6.49
CA THR A 223 12.46 27.53 -6.91
C THR A 223 11.89 26.15 -6.58
N GLN A 224 12.64 25.09 -6.87
CA GLN A 224 12.26 23.71 -6.53
C GLN A 224 12.12 23.52 -5.01
N LEU A 225 13.04 24.08 -4.22
CA LEU A 225 12.99 24.02 -2.76
C LEU A 225 11.77 24.77 -2.19
N GLN A 226 11.39 25.91 -2.77
CA GLN A 226 10.18 26.63 -2.37
C GLN A 226 8.91 25.83 -2.67
N ALA A 227 8.83 25.15 -3.83
CA ALA A 227 7.72 24.27 -4.16
C ALA A 227 7.58 23.12 -3.16
N VAL A 228 8.68 22.46 -2.79
CA VAL A 228 8.69 21.40 -1.77
C VAL A 228 8.21 21.94 -0.41
N ARG A 229 8.66 23.12 0.00
CA ARG A 229 8.22 23.77 1.25
C ARG A 229 6.72 24.11 1.23
N ALA A 230 6.20 24.50 0.07
CA ALA A 230 4.76 24.68 -0.14
C ALA A 230 3.96 23.38 -0.04
N GLY A 231 4.62 22.22 -0.05
CA GLY A 231 3.97 20.91 -0.01
C GLY A 231 3.59 20.41 -1.39
N ALA A 232 4.29 20.88 -2.43
CA ALA A 232 4.08 20.40 -3.79
C ALA A 232 4.28 18.87 -3.86
N MET A 233 3.27 18.19 -4.37
CA MET A 233 3.28 16.75 -4.62
C MET A 233 3.90 16.42 -5.97
N GLY A 234 4.14 17.39 -6.85
CA GLY A 234 4.82 17.19 -8.13
C GLY A 234 5.32 18.51 -8.71
N LEU A 235 6.39 18.42 -9.50
CA LEU A 235 7.03 19.51 -10.21
C LEU A 235 7.14 19.13 -11.69
N PHE A 236 6.71 20.02 -12.57
CA PHE A 236 6.69 19.79 -14.02
C PHE A 236 7.30 20.98 -14.76
N SER A 237 8.32 20.71 -15.58
CA SER A 237 8.91 21.72 -16.44
C SER A 237 8.06 21.97 -17.69
N LYS A 238 7.88 23.23 -18.10
CA LYS A 238 7.27 23.57 -19.39
C LYS A 238 8.21 23.21 -20.57
N PRO A 239 7.70 22.74 -21.73
CA PRO A 239 6.30 22.40 -22.01
C PRO A 239 5.86 21.18 -21.19
N VAL A 240 4.67 21.27 -20.61
CA VAL A 240 4.17 20.28 -19.64
C VAL A 240 3.75 19.01 -20.36
N ASP A 241 4.28 17.86 -19.92
CA ASP A 241 3.78 16.54 -20.31
C ASP A 241 2.45 16.29 -19.57
N ILE A 242 1.34 16.62 -20.23
CA ILE A 242 0.00 16.50 -19.64
C ILE A 242 -0.34 15.05 -19.24
N PRO A 243 -0.02 14.00 -20.02
CA PRO A 243 -0.13 12.61 -19.57
C PRO A 243 0.62 12.31 -18.26
N GLN A 244 1.87 12.79 -18.12
CA GLN A 244 2.63 12.60 -16.88
C GLN A 244 1.99 13.35 -15.69
N LEU A 245 1.50 14.56 -15.95
CA LEU A 245 0.77 15.37 -14.97
C LEU A 245 -0.53 14.69 -14.53
N GLU A 246 -1.28 14.11 -15.47
CA GLU A 246 -2.49 13.34 -15.21
C GLU A 246 -2.21 12.12 -14.34
N SER A 247 -1.19 11.33 -14.68
CA SER A 247 -0.81 10.17 -13.87
C SER A 247 -0.43 10.58 -12.45
N ARG A 248 0.18 11.76 -12.28
CA ARG A 248 0.49 12.30 -10.95
C ARG A 248 -0.77 12.73 -10.21
N LEU A 249 -1.72 13.39 -10.86
CA LEU A 249 -3.03 13.74 -10.29
C LEU A 249 -3.78 12.49 -9.84
N GLU A 250 -3.89 11.47 -10.70
CA GLU A 250 -4.52 10.18 -10.39
C GLU A 250 -3.92 9.58 -9.11
N ARG A 251 -2.58 9.55 -9.00
CA ARG A 251 -1.88 9.09 -7.79
C ARG A 251 -2.20 9.93 -6.56
N CYS A 252 -2.21 11.27 -6.68
CA CYS A 252 -2.55 12.16 -5.58
C CYS A 252 -3.96 11.86 -5.05
N PHE A 253 -4.91 11.66 -5.97
CA PHE A 253 -6.27 11.38 -5.59
C PHE A 253 -6.49 9.96 -5.05
N THR A 254 -5.77 8.97 -5.56
CA THR A 254 -5.78 7.59 -5.02
C THR A 254 -5.19 7.55 -3.62
N GLN A 255 -4.16 8.36 -3.33
CA GLN A 255 -3.66 8.55 -1.97
C GLN A 255 -4.65 9.26 -1.03
N GLN A 256 -5.44 10.23 -1.54
CA GLN A 256 -6.47 10.90 -0.75
C GLN A 256 -7.76 10.10 -0.55
N SER A 257 -8.07 9.19 -1.49
CA SER A 257 -9.25 8.31 -1.45
C SER A 257 -8.91 6.91 -0.93
N GLY A 258 -7.66 6.69 -0.48
CA GLY A 258 -7.02 5.38 -0.47
C GLY A 258 -7.70 4.37 0.43
N GLU A 259 -7.81 3.14 -0.08
CA GLU A 259 -8.06 1.98 0.76
C GLU A 259 -7.08 1.99 1.93
N PRO A 260 -7.57 1.75 3.16
CA PRO A 260 -6.73 1.72 4.34
C PRO A 260 -5.56 0.74 4.17
N TYR A 261 -4.36 1.12 4.62
CA TYR A 261 -3.17 0.27 4.49
C TYR A 261 -3.38 -1.07 5.21
N ARG A 262 -3.02 -2.17 4.56
CA ARG A 262 -3.16 -3.52 5.12
C ARG A 262 -1.88 -3.94 5.84
N VAL A 263 -1.98 -4.17 7.14
CA VAL A 263 -0.87 -4.54 8.03
C VAL A 263 -1.12 -5.94 8.57
N LEU A 264 -0.18 -6.86 8.36
CA LEU A 264 -0.19 -8.16 9.04
C LEU A 264 0.76 -8.10 10.23
N ILE A 265 0.30 -8.50 11.41
CA ILE A 265 1.13 -8.63 12.61
C ILE A 265 1.32 -10.12 12.89
N ALA A 266 2.55 -10.59 12.92
CA ALA A 266 2.93 -11.93 13.35
C ALA A 266 3.70 -11.82 14.68
N ASP A 267 3.01 -12.08 15.79
CA ASP A 267 3.55 -11.96 17.15
C ASP A 267 2.78 -12.95 18.04
N ASP A 268 3.51 -13.72 18.87
CA ASP A 268 2.92 -14.74 19.76
C ASP A 268 2.38 -14.12 21.06
N ASP A 269 2.79 -12.90 21.41
CA ASP A 269 2.27 -12.15 22.52
C ASP A 269 0.91 -11.53 22.18
N GLN A 270 -0.15 -12.18 22.66
CA GLN A 270 -1.53 -11.75 22.47
C GLN A 270 -1.81 -10.32 22.94
N ASP A 271 -1.26 -9.90 24.08
CA ASP A 271 -1.56 -8.61 24.68
C ASP A 271 -0.88 -7.50 23.87
N LEU A 272 0.38 -7.73 23.51
CA LEU A 272 1.17 -6.80 22.71
C LEU A 272 0.61 -6.66 21.29
N ALA A 273 0.30 -7.77 20.61
CA ALA A 273 -0.32 -7.77 19.29
C ALA A 273 -1.68 -7.07 19.29
N SER A 274 -2.49 -7.26 20.35
CA SER A 274 -3.79 -6.59 20.51
C SER A 274 -3.62 -5.08 20.66
N ARG A 275 -2.63 -4.62 21.42
CA ARG A 275 -2.31 -3.20 21.56
C ARG A 275 -1.88 -2.60 20.22
N TYR A 276 -0.94 -3.21 19.51
CA TYR A 276 -0.49 -2.73 18.20
C TYR A 276 -1.63 -2.70 17.18
N SER A 277 -2.47 -3.74 17.16
CA SER A 277 -3.65 -3.79 16.30
C SER A 277 -4.58 -2.61 16.57
N LEU A 278 -4.87 -2.32 17.85
CA LEU A 278 -5.74 -1.22 18.23
C LEU A 278 -5.17 0.15 17.81
N VAL A 279 -3.88 0.39 18.08
CA VAL A 279 -3.18 1.63 17.73
C VAL A 279 -3.17 1.87 16.21
N LEU A 280 -2.88 0.83 15.43
CA LEU A 280 -2.81 0.94 13.97
C LEU A 280 -4.19 1.06 13.32
N ARG A 281 -5.22 0.39 13.86
CA ARG A 281 -6.60 0.54 13.42
C ARG A 281 -7.15 1.94 13.67
N ASP A 282 -6.84 2.54 14.82
CA ASP A 282 -7.21 3.93 15.12
C ASP A 282 -6.56 4.94 14.15
N ALA A 283 -5.33 4.65 13.71
CA ALA A 283 -4.65 5.41 12.66
C ALA A 283 -5.22 5.19 11.23
N GLY A 284 -6.30 4.41 11.08
CA GLY A 284 -7.01 4.19 9.83
C GLY A 284 -6.40 3.10 8.94
N MET A 285 -5.71 2.12 9.53
CA MET A 285 -5.15 0.96 8.82
C MET A 285 -6.00 -0.29 9.07
N LEU A 286 -6.02 -1.22 8.12
CA LEU A 286 -6.57 -2.56 8.32
C LEU A 286 -5.49 -3.45 8.91
N VAL A 287 -5.82 -4.19 9.96
CA VAL A 287 -4.83 -5.00 10.68
C VAL A 287 -5.36 -6.41 10.92
N GLU A 288 -4.60 -7.40 10.49
CA GLU A 288 -4.78 -8.81 10.88
C GLU A 288 -3.64 -9.27 11.79
N VAL A 289 -3.95 -10.18 12.69
CA VAL A 289 -2.97 -10.75 13.63
C VAL A 289 -2.86 -12.26 13.37
N LEU A 290 -1.65 -12.68 13.02
CA LEU A 290 -1.22 -14.05 12.85
C LEU A 290 -0.53 -14.53 14.14
N ARG A 291 -1.05 -15.61 14.73
CA ARG A 291 -0.46 -16.23 15.93
C ARG A 291 0.27 -17.54 15.63
N ASP A 292 -0.19 -18.24 14.60
CA ASP A 292 0.37 -19.51 14.15
C ASP A 292 1.14 -19.27 12.83
N PRO A 293 2.48 -19.33 12.85
CA PRO A 293 3.30 -19.18 11.65
C PRO A 293 2.89 -20.10 10.49
N ALA A 294 2.30 -21.26 10.75
CA ALA A 294 1.89 -22.20 9.70
C ALA A 294 0.78 -21.65 8.79
N GLN A 295 0.01 -20.66 9.27
CA GLN A 295 -1.08 -20.04 8.50
C GLN A 295 -0.62 -18.84 7.65
N ILE A 296 0.68 -18.50 7.66
CA ILE A 296 1.22 -17.29 6.99
C ILE A 296 0.74 -17.15 5.55
N PHE A 297 0.80 -18.22 4.75
CA PHE A 297 0.47 -18.17 3.32
C PHE A 297 -1.01 -17.92 3.04
N ASN A 298 -1.91 -18.37 3.93
CA ASN A 298 -3.34 -18.12 3.80
C ASN A 298 -3.61 -16.62 4.01
N HIS A 299 -3.03 -16.04 5.05
CA HIS A 299 -3.13 -14.60 5.30
C HIS A 299 -2.46 -13.77 4.21
N LEU A 300 -1.29 -14.17 3.70
CA LEU A 300 -0.64 -13.45 2.59
C LEU A 300 -1.50 -13.44 1.32
N ARG A 301 -2.22 -14.52 1.03
CA ARG A 301 -3.09 -14.63 -0.14
C ARG A 301 -4.41 -13.88 0.03
N ASP A 302 -5.11 -14.12 1.14
CA ASP A 302 -6.48 -13.60 1.35
C ASP A 302 -6.47 -12.12 1.77
N PHE A 303 -5.54 -11.73 2.63
CA PHE A 303 -5.46 -10.37 3.17
C PHE A 303 -4.56 -9.45 2.34
N ASN A 304 -3.60 -10.02 1.57
CA ASN A 304 -2.68 -9.29 0.70
C ASN A 304 -2.01 -8.08 1.40
N PRO A 305 -1.26 -8.29 2.49
CA PRO A 305 -0.73 -7.20 3.31
C PRO A 305 0.33 -6.36 2.57
N GLU A 306 0.35 -5.06 2.86
CA GLU A 306 1.32 -4.10 2.33
C GLU A 306 2.54 -3.93 3.25
N VAL A 307 2.42 -4.36 4.50
CA VAL A 307 3.52 -4.42 5.46
C VAL A 307 3.30 -5.61 6.38
N ILE A 308 4.39 -6.22 6.83
CA ILE A 308 4.36 -7.26 7.87
C ILE A 308 5.16 -6.76 9.06
N LEU A 309 4.52 -6.69 10.23
CA LEU A 309 5.19 -6.58 11.52
C LEU A 309 5.48 -8.00 12.01
N LEU A 310 6.73 -8.33 12.25
CA LEU A 310 7.15 -9.70 12.54
C LEU A 310 7.96 -9.73 13.83
N ASP A 311 7.49 -10.48 14.82
CA ASP A 311 8.30 -10.74 16.01
C ASP A 311 9.50 -11.61 15.64
N VAL A 312 10.63 -11.32 16.26
CA VAL A 312 11.87 -12.04 16.01
C VAL A 312 11.85 -13.43 16.64
N ASN A 313 11.27 -13.53 17.84
CA ASN A 313 11.24 -14.77 18.59
C ASN A 313 9.78 -15.20 18.70
N MET A 314 9.44 -16.30 18.02
CA MET A 314 8.14 -16.94 18.15
C MET A 314 8.34 -18.43 18.47
N PRO A 315 7.37 -19.09 19.11
CA PRO A 315 7.38 -20.53 19.28
C PRO A 315 7.50 -21.24 17.92
N ASP A 316 8.26 -22.34 17.88
CA ASP A 316 8.46 -23.23 16.73
C ASP A 316 9.24 -22.67 15.52
N CYS A 317 9.25 -21.35 15.28
CA CYS A 317 9.96 -20.71 14.17
C CYS A 317 10.40 -19.28 14.51
N THR A 318 11.63 -18.91 14.20
CA THR A 318 12.09 -17.53 14.38
C THR A 318 11.56 -16.60 13.29
N GLY A 319 11.38 -15.32 13.60
CA GLY A 319 10.99 -14.29 12.64
C GLY A 319 11.86 -14.27 11.39
N PRO A 320 13.21 -14.30 11.49
CA PRO A 320 14.08 -14.38 10.31
C PRO A 320 13.86 -15.65 9.46
N GLU A 321 13.61 -16.81 10.07
CA GLU A 321 13.27 -18.04 9.33
C GLU A 321 11.93 -17.89 8.60
N LEU A 322 10.90 -17.35 9.26
CA LEU A 322 9.60 -17.10 8.63
C LEU A 322 9.72 -16.10 7.48
N ALA A 323 10.51 -15.03 7.65
CA ALA A 323 10.79 -14.07 6.60
C ALA A 323 11.52 -14.73 5.42
N GLN A 324 12.48 -15.62 5.66
CA GLN A 324 13.14 -16.37 4.59
C GLN A 324 12.16 -17.26 3.82
N ILE A 325 11.24 -17.93 4.52
CA ILE A 325 10.17 -18.72 3.91
C ILE A 325 9.29 -17.85 3.00
N ILE A 326 8.91 -16.65 3.45
CA ILE A 326 8.16 -15.68 2.64
C ILE A 326 8.98 -15.26 1.41
N ARG A 327 10.28 -15.00 1.57
CA ARG A 327 11.19 -14.56 0.50
C ARG A 327 11.59 -15.66 -0.48
N CYS A 328 11.26 -16.92 -0.20
CA CYS A 328 11.42 -18.02 -1.16
C CYS A 328 10.31 -18.04 -2.21
N ASN A 329 9.24 -17.27 -2.03
CA ASN A 329 8.21 -17.09 -3.03
C ASN A 329 8.33 -15.69 -3.67
N ASP A 330 8.38 -15.66 -5.00
CA ASP A 330 8.55 -14.45 -5.80
C ASP A 330 7.38 -13.46 -5.64
N ASP A 331 6.18 -13.96 -5.34
CA ASP A 331 4.95 -13.16 -5.21
C ASP A 331 5.03 -12.14 -4.06
N TRP A 332 5.76 -12.46 -2.98
CA TRP A 332 5.84 -11.65 -1.76
C TRP A 332 7.20 -11.01 -1.52
N LEU A 333 8.13 -11.08 -2.49
CA LEU A 333 9.46 -10.47 -2.39
C LEU A 333 9.42 -8.96 -2.07
N ARG A 334 8.33 -8.30 -2.47
CA ARG A 334 8.19 -6.84 -2.40
C ARG A 334 7.59 -6.34 -1.09
N ILE A 335 6.94 -7.23 -0.31
CA ILE A 335 6.27 -6.82 0.92
C ILE A 335 7.33 -6.45 1.97
N PRO A 336 7.40 -5.20 2.45
CA PRO A 336 8.32 -4.83 3.51
C PRO A 336 8.02 -5.60 4.80
N ILE A 337 9.06 -6.17 5.40
CA ILE A 337 9.01 -6.82 6.72
C ILE A 337 9.70 -5.90 7.72
N ILE A 338 9.01 -5.61 8.83
CA ILE A 338 9.53 -4.85 9.96
C ILE A 338 9.67 -5.82 11.14
N TYR A 339 10.91 -6.11 11.53
CA TYR A 339 11.19 -6.96 12.67
C TYR A 339 10.99 -6.19 13.97
N LEU A 340 10.27 -6.79 14.92
CA LEU A 340 10.14 -6.31 16.28
C LEU A 340 11.03 -7.17 17.17
N SER A 341 12.00 -6.59 17.89
CA SER A 341 12.85 -7.38 18.80
C SER A 341 13.09 -6.68 20.13
N ALA A 342 13.11 -7.46 21.22
CA ALA A 342 13.41 -6.97 22.55
C ALA A 342 14.89 -6.58 22.73
N GLU A 343 15.78 -6.91 21.78
CA GLU A 343 17.22 -6.71 21.91
C GLU A 343 17.75 -5.42 21.26
N THR A 344 18.62 -4.72 21.98
CA THR A 344 19.19 -3.42 21.60
C THR A 344 20.47 -3.54 20.77
N ASP A 345 21.22 -4.65 20.87
CA ASP A 345 22.44 -4.90 20.05
C ASP A 345 22.16 -5.83 18.84
N PHE A 346 20.90 -6.24 18.71
CA PHE A 346 20.36 -7.12 17.66
C PHE A 346 20.67 -6.63 16.24
N GLY A 347 20.62 -5.32 16.04
CA GLY A 347 20.88 -4.68 14.74
C GLY A 347 22.29 -4.94 14.20
N LYS A 348 23.28 -5.27 15.02
CA LYS A 348 24.64 -5.60 14.54
C LYS A 348 24.79 -7.05 14.08
N GLN A 349 24.17 -8.00 14.78
CA GLN A 349 24.21 -9.42 14.43
C GLN A 349 23.36 -9.73 13.20
N MET A 350 22.26 -8.99 13.03
CA MET A 350 21.26 -9.29 11.99
C MET A 350 21.63 -8.79 10.57
N ASN A 351 22.57 -7.85 10.45
CA ASN A 351 23.11 -7.39 9.15
C ASN A 351 23.74 -8.52 8.30
N ALA A 352 24.07 -9.67 8.90
CA ALA A 352 24.59 -10.84 8.19
C ALA A 352 23.50 -11.78 7.61
N LEU A 353 22.25 -11.70 8.12
CA LEU A 353 21.15 -12.60 7.77
C LEU A 353 20.06 -11.92 6.91
N ILE A 354 19.92 -10.60 7.00
CA ILE A 354 18.89 -9.84 6.30
C ILE A 354 19.30 -9.48 4.87
N LYS A 355 18.40 -9.74 3.92
CA LYS A 355 18.49 -9.26 2.53
C LYS A 355 18.08 -7.79 2.45
N ALA A 356 18.61 -7.04 1.48
CA ALA A 356 18.33 -5.62 1.30
C ALA A 356 16.81 -5.34 1.16
N GLY A 357 16.20 -4.73 2.18
CA GLY A 357 14.80 -4.30 2.12
C GLY A 357 14.03 -4.33 3.44
N ASP A 358 14.45 -5.14 4.42
CA ASP A 358 13.75 -5.27 5.71
C ASP A 358 14.19 -4.19 6.72
N ASP A 359 13.31 -3.83 7.65
CA ASP A 359 13.53 -2.82 8.69
C ASP A 359 13.45 -3.46 10.09
N PHE A 360 14.05 -2.81 11.09
CA PHE A 360 14.04 -3.29 12.48
C PHE A 360 13.59 -2.21 13.43
N VAL A 361 12.77 -2.58 14.41
CA VAL A 361 12.41 -1.74 15.54
C VAL A 361 12.61 -2.48 16.87
N SER A 362 13.33 -1.85 17.78
CA SER A 362 13.51 -2.36 19.14
C SER A 362 12.24 -2.16 19.97
N LYS A 363 11.75 -3.21 20.62
CA LYS A 363 10.78 -3.16 21.72
C LYS A 363 11.50 -2.61 22.98
N PRO A 364 10.88 -1.71 23.78
CA PRO A 364 9.53 -1.16 23.61
C PRO A 364 9.47 -0.03 22.59
N ILE A 365 8.43 -0.04 21.75
CA ILE A 365 8.13 1.01 20.75
C ILE A 365 6.96 1.86 21.24
N SER A 366 7.04 3.18 21.05
CA SER A 366 5.91 4.07 21.36
C SER A 366 4.83 3.98 20.27
N ASP A 367 3.57 4.17 20.64
CA ASP A 367 2.42 4.10 19.72
C ASP A 367 2.60 5.03 18.50
N ASN A 368 3.10 6.26 18.72
CA ASN A 368 3.38 7.22 17.65
C ASN A 368 4.51 6.75 16.71
N ALA A 369 5.57 6.17 17.26
CA ALA A 369 6.67 5.65 16.46
C ALA A 369 6.23 4.44 15.63
N LEU A 370 5.39 3.56 16.21
CA LEU A 370 4.79 2.42 15.49
C LEU A 370 3.99 2.89 14.29
N VAL A 371 3.05 3.82 14.50
CA VAL A 371 2.20 4.36 13.41
C VAL A 371 3.06 5.00 12.33
N ALA A 372 4.04 5.84 12.70
CA ALA A 372 4.87 6.53 11.73
C ALA A 372 5.72 5.57 10.88
N THR A 373 6.34 4.57 11.51
CA THR A 373 7.15 3.57 10.83
C THR A 373 6.31 2.72 9.88
N VAL A 374 5.21 2.15 10.37
CA VAL A 374 4.30 1.32 9.56
C VAL A 374 3.73 2.11 8.39
N PHE A 375 3.22 3.32 8.65
CA PHE A 375 2.65 4.18 7.62
C PHE A 375 3.68 4.51 6.52
N SER A 376 4.89 4.90 6.90
CA SER A 376 5.96 5.24 5.95
C SER A 376 6.33 4.05 5.06
N ARG A 377 6.41 2.84 5.64
CA ARG A 377 6.75 1.62 4.91
C ARG A 377 5.61 1.17 3.98
N ALA A 378 4.37 1.17 4.46
CA ALA A 378 3.20 0.84 3.66
C ALA A 378 3.01 1.84 2.51
N GLN A 379 3.13 3.14 2.78
CA GLN A 379 3.05 4.18 1.76
C GLN A 379 4.11 3.99 0.66
N ARG A 380 5.36 3.69 1.06
CA ARG A 380 6.44 3.45 0.10
C ARG A 380 6.22 2.17 -0.70
N ALA A 381 5.76 1.10 -0.06
CA ALA A 381 5.45 -0.16 -0.74
C ALA A 381 4.34 0.03 -1.77
N ARG A 382 3.25 0.72 -1.41
CA ARG A 382 2.17 1.06 -2.34
C ARG A 382 2.65 1.92 -3.50
N LEU A 383 3.43 2.98 -3.22
CA LEU A 383 3.98 3.83 -4.28
C LEU A 383 4.89 3.08 -5.25
N LEU A 384 5.72 2.16 -4.74
CA LEU A 384 6.57 1.32 -5.57
C LEU A 384 5.74 0.29 -6.36
N SER A 385 4.76 -0.34 -5.71
CA SER A 385 3.82 -1.25 -6.35
C SER A 385 3.07 -0.53 -7.47
N ASP A 386 2.45 0.61 -7.23
CA ASP A 386 1.75 1.43 -8.23
C ASP A 386 2.67 1.86 -9.39
N ALA A 387 3.91 2.24 -9.10
CA ALA A 387 4.87 2.65 -10.12
C ALA A 387 5.40 1.46 -10.95
N LEU A 388 5.49 0.28 -10.34
CA LEU A 388 5.90 -0.94 -11.02
C LEU A 388 4.74 -1.58 -11.77
N ALA A 389 3.52 -1.43 -11.28
CA ALA A 389 2.31 -2.03 -11.81
C ALA A 389 1.73 -1.29 -13.00
N ARG A 390 2.16 -0.04 -13.27
CA ARG A 390 1.61 0.77 -14.36
C ARG A 390 2.54 0.97 -15.54
N ASP A 391 2.04 0.74 -16.75
CA ASP A 391 2.72 0.98 -18.00
C ASP A 391 2.99 2.48 -18.18
N SER A 392 4.24 2.85 -18.52
CA SER A 392 4.67 4.25 -18.56
C SER A 392 4.05 5.05 -19.70
N LEU A 393 3.60 4.38 -20.77
CA LEU A 393 3.02 5.03 -21.94
C LEU A 393 1.52 5.30 -21.75
N THR A 394 0.82 4.32 -21.22
CA THR A 394 -0.65 4.35 -21.11
C THR A 394 -1.13 4.72 -19.72
N GLY A 395 -0.39 4.40 -18.66
CA GLY A 395 -0.81 4.51 -17.26
C GLY A 395 -1.71 3.35 -16.78
N LEU A 396 -1.95 2.34 -17.62
CA LEU A 396 -2.74 1.15 -17.30
C LEU A 396 -1.91 0.10 -16.55
N LEU A 397 -2.54 -0.96 -16.04
CA LEU A 397 -1.81 -2.08 -15.43
C LEU A 397 -0.82 -2.70 -16.43
N LYS A 398 0.35 -3.14 -15.98
CA LYS A 398 1.30 -3.89 -16.80
C LYS A 398 0.84 -5.33 -16.95
N HIS A 399 1.47 -6.02 -17.90
CA HIS A 399 1.25 -7.43 -18.21
C HIS A 399 1.10 -8.34 -16.97
N GLY A 400 2.01 -8.24 -15.99
CA GLY A 400 1.97 -9.08 -14.79
C GLY A 400 0.74 -8.81 -13.93
N ASP A 401 0.50 -7.54 -13.61
CA ASP A 401 -0.57 -7.12 -12.70
C ASP A 401 -1.96 -7.36 -13.29
N ILE A 402 -2.15 -7.14 -14.60
CA ILE A 402 -3.45 -7.47 -15.23
C ILE A 402 -3.69 -8.97 -15.32
N LYS A 403 -2.64 -9.79 -15.44
CA LYS A 403 -2.75 -11.25 -15.38
C LYS A 403 -3.20 -11.71 -13.99
N GLU A 404 -2.67 -11.08 -12.94
CA GLU A 404 -3.10 -11.35 -11.56
C GLU A 404 -4.59 -10.98 -11.34
N GLN A 405 -5.06 -9.86 -11.91
CA GLN A 405 -6.49 -9.50 -11.83
C GLN A 405 -7.42 -10.55 -12.46
N VAL A 406 -6.98 -11.25 -13.51
CA VAL A 406 -7.74 -12.39 -14.06
C VAL A 406 -7.88 -13.51 -13.04
N ALA A 407 -6.80 -13.85 -12.33
CA ALA A 407 -6.80 -14.91 -11.32
C ALA A 407 -7.68 -14.55 -10.13
N ILE A 408 -7.55 -13.32 -9.61
CA ILE A 408 -8.36 -12.80 -8.50
C ILE A 408 -9.85 -12.84 -8.86
N GLU A 409 -10.21 -12.33 -10.04
CA GLU A 409 -11.62 -12.26 -10.44
C GLU A 409 -12.21 -13.64 -10.74
N LEU A 410 -11.43 -14.57 -11.30
CA LEU A 410 -11.87 -15.96 -11.47
C LEU A 410 -12.19 -16.61 -10.12
N GLU A 411 -11.31 -16.48 -9.13
CA GLU A 411 -11.57 -16.99 -7.79
C GLU A 411 -12.83 -16.37 -7.17
N ARG A 412 -13.01 -15.05 -7.35
CA ARG A 412 -14.19 -14.34 -6.87
C ARG A 412 -15.47 -14.86 -7.52
N ALA A 413 -15.49 -14.98 -8.84
CA ALA A 413 -16.62 -15.51 -9.62
C ALA A 413 -16.98 -16.95 -9.19
N LEU A 414 -15.98 -17.80 -8.95
CA LEU A 414 -16.19 -19.17 -8.45
C LEU A 414 -16.84 -19.20 -7.05
N ARG A 415 -16.51 -18.23 -6.18
CA ARG A 415 -17.05 -18.15 -4.81
C ARG A 415 -18.45 -17.55 -4.74
N SER A 416 -18.71 -16.47 -5.47
CA SER A 416 -20.01 -15.77 -5.43
C SER A 416 -21.05 -16.37 -6.39
N GLY A 417 -20.60 -17.14 -7.38
CA GLY A 417 -21.45 -17.66 -8.45
C GLY A 417 -21.75 -16.64 -9.55
N ASP A 418 -21.13 -15.45 -9.49
CA ASP A 418 -21.26 -14.40 -10.49
C ASP A 418 -20.42 -14.71 -11.73
N ARG A 419 -20.79 -14.12 -12.87
CA ARG A 419 -20.08 -14.31 -14.15
C ARG A 419 -19.19 -13.11 -14.43
N ALA A 420 -17.90 -13.36 -14.61
CA ALA A 420 -16.97 -12.37 -15.15
C ALA A 420 -16.56 -12.69 -16.60
N SER A 421 -16.12 -11.66 -17.32
CA SER A 421 -15.59 -11.78 -18.69
C SER A 421 -14.18 -11.22 -18.78
N VAL A 422 -13.33 -11.89 -19.57
CA VAL A 422 -11.98 -11.46 -19.92
C VAL A 422 -11.97 -11.09 -21.40
N VAL A 423 -11.39 -9.92 -21.71
CA VAL A 423 -11.34 -9.36 -23.06
C VAL A 423 -9.89 -9.12 -23.45
N MET A 424 -9.43 -9.74 -24.53
CA MET A 424 -8.16 -9.44 -25.18
C MET A 424 -8.40 -8.51 -26.37
N LEU A 425 -7.69 -7.40 -26.46
CA LEU A 425 -7.80 -6.42 -27.54
C LEU A 425 -6.44 -6.20 -28.19
N ASP A 426 -6.44 -5.93 -29.50
CA ASP A 426 -5.24 -5.63 -30.27
C ASP A 426 -5.53 -4.62 -31.37
N ILE A 427 -4.59 -3.70 -31.58
CA ILE A 427 -4.69 -2.66 -32.60
C ILE A 427 -4.33 -3.26 -33.96
N ASP A 428 -5.28 -3.20 -34.89
CA ASP A 428 -5.12 -3.81 -36.20
C ASP A 428 -4.02 -3.11 -37.00
N HIS A 429 -3.09 -3.91 -37.54
CA HIS A 429 -1.98 -3.44 -38.38
C HIS A 429 -1.06 -2.40 -37.69
N PHE A 430 -0.92 -2.44 -36.36
CA PHE A 430 -0.14 -1.45 -35.63
C PHE A 430 1.31 -1.29 -36.09
N LYS A 431 1.99 -2.40 -36.46
CA LYS A 431 3.33 -2.33 -37.06
C LYS A 431 3.38 -1.42 -38.29
N ARG A 432 2.36 -1.46 -39.16
CA ARG A 432 2.28 -0.60 -40.35
C ARG A 432 2.13 0.88 -39.97
N VAL A 433 1.38 1.18 -38.91
CA VAL A 433 1.27 2.55 -38.36
C VAL A 433 2.65 3.07 -37.94
N ASN A 434 3.43 2.27 -37.22
CA ASN A 434 4.80 2.66 -36.83
C ASN A 434 5.72 2.81 -38.04
N ASP A 435 5.65 1.89 -39.01
CA ASP A 435 6.51 1.91 -40.19
C ASP A 435 6.18 3.09 -41.13
N GLU A 436 4.91 3.49 -41.26
CA GLU A 436 4.47 4.58 -42.15
C GLU A 436 4.48 5.97 -41.48
N HIS A 437 4.17 6.06 -40.18
CA HIS A 437 3.96 7.32 -39.47
C HIS A 437 4.92 7.55 -38.29
N GLY A 438 5.83 6.61 -38.02
CA GLY A 438 6.81 6.69 -36.96
C GLY A 438 6.27 6.29 -35.58
N HIS A 439 7.19 5.94 -34.67
CA HIS A 439 6.85 5.46 -33.34
C HIS A 439 6.07 6.48 -32.49
N ALA A 440 6.31 7.78 -32.65
CA ALA A 440 5.58 8.82 -31.92
C ALA A 440 4.08 8.83 -32.28
N ALA A 441 3.73 8.58 -33.55
CA ALA A 441 2.35 8.46 -33.99
C ALA A 441 1.71 7.17 -33.43
N GLY A 442 2.44 6.05 -33.44
CA GLY A 442 1.99 4.80 -32.81
C GLY A 442 1.73 4.96 -31.30
N ASP A 443 2.61 5.66 -30.59
CA ASP A 443 2.42 5.97 -29.17
C ASP A 443 1.15 6.78 -28.92
N ASN A 444 0.81 7.74 -29.79
CA ASN A 444 -0.44 8.50 -29.70
C ASN A 444 -1.68 7.62 -29.91
N VAL A 445 -1.61 6.69 -30.86
CA VAL A 445 -2.68 5.71 -31.10
C VAL A 445 -2.90 4.83 -29.87
N ILE A 446 -1.82 4.34 -29.25
CA ILE A 446 -1.87 3.53 -28.02
C ILE A 446 -2.51 4.33 -26.87
N ARG A 447 -2.09 5.59 -26.67
CA ARG A 447 -2.66 6.46 -25.62
C ARG A 447 -4.15 6.73 -25.85
N ALA A 448 -4.55 6.97 -27.10
CA ALA A 448 -5.94 7.21 -27.45
C ALA A 448 -6.82 6.00 -27.15
N LEU A 449 -6.37 4.78 -27.49
CA LEU A 449 -7.09 3.56 -27.15
C LEU A 449 -7.20 3.37 -25.63
N ALA A 450 -6.10 3.55 -24.90
CA ALA A 450 -6.10 3.44 -23.44
C ALA A 450 -7.11 4.40 -22.78
N ASN A 451 -7.16 5.64 -23.25
CA ASN A 451 -8.11 6.64 -22.75
C ASN A 451 -9.56 6.30 -23.09
N LEU A 452 -9.81 5.84 -24.33
CA LEU A 452 -11.15 5.42 -24.74
C LEU A 452 -11.64 4.24 -23.89
N LEU A 453 -10.78 3.26 -23.61
CA LEU A 453 -11.12 2.14 -22.75
C LEU A 453 -11.45 2.60 -21.32
N ARG A 454 -10.64 3.48 -20.72
CA ARG A 454 -10.92 4.04 -19.39
C ARG A 454 -12.24 4.77 -19.28
N GLN A 455 -12.61 5.56 -20.30
CA GLN A 455 -13.85 6.35 -20.27
C GLN A 455 -15.11 5.47 -20.38
N ARG A 456 -14.98 4.28 -20.98
CA ARG A 456 -16.12 3.41 -21.32
C ARG A 456 -16.28 2.25 -20.35
N LEU A 457 -15.19 1.83 -19.72
CA LEU A 457 -15.19 0.79 -18.68
C LEU A 457 -15.47 1.41 -17.29
N ARG A 458 -16.01 0.59 -16.39
CA ARG A 458 -16.36 0.99 -15.03
C ARG A 458 -15.10 1.04 -14.18
N ARG A 459 -15.16 1.78 -13.06
CA ARG A 459 -14.07 1.85 -12.08
C ARG A 459 -13.72 0.48 -11.46
N VAL A 460 -14.69 -0.44 -11.39
CA VAL A 460 -14.49 -1.80 -10.89
C VAL A 460 -13.89 -2.74 -11.94
N ASP A 461 -13.90 -2.35 -13.21
CA ASP A 461 -13.29 -3.12 -14.29
C ASP A 461 -11.77 -2.92 -14.23
N SER A 462 -11.02 -3.99 -14.43
CA SER A 462 -9.56 -3.93 -14.46
C SER A 462 -9.08 -3.84 -15.89
N LEU A 463 -8.12 -2.96 -16.15
CA LEU A 463 -7.59 -2.71 -17.50
C LEU A 463 -6.06 -2.63 -17.48
N GLY A 464 -5.42 -3.38 -18.36
CA GLY A 464 -3.97 -3.41 -18.49
C GLY A 464 -3.48 -3.45 -19.92
N ARG A 465 -2.25 -2.97 -20.12
CA ARG A 465 -1.49 -3.15 -21.35
C ARG A 465 -0.74 -4.48 -21.25
N TYR A 466 -1.21 -5.45 -22.00
CA TYR A 466 -0.72 -6.82 -21.98
C TYR A 466 0.54 -7.01 -22.81
N GLY A 467 0.67 -6.24 -23.90
CA GLY A 467 1.79 -6.27 -24.84
C GLY A 467 1.96 -4.91 -25.53
N GLY A 468 2.85 -4.83 -26.53
CA GLY A 468 3.15 -3.57 -27.22
C GLY A 468 1.90 -2.83 -27.73
N GLU A 469 1.05 -3.53 -28.46
CA GLU A 469 -0.23 -3.04 -29.01
C GLU A 469 -1.45 -3.78 -28.45
N GLU A 470 -1.24 -4.61 -27.43
CA GLU A 470 -2.23 -5.53 -26.87
C GLU A 470 -2.70 -5.06 -25.49
N PHE A 471 -4.00 -5.18 -25.25
CA PHE A 471 -4.67 -4.78 -24.02
C PHE A 471 -5.50 -5.93 -23.47
N LEU A 472 -5.60 -6.02 -22.16
CA LEU A 472 -6.41 -7.00 -21.45
C LEU A 472 -7.36 -6.28 -20.50
N ALA A 473 -8.64 -6.61 -20.55
CA ALA A 473 -9.64 -6.12 -19.63
C ALA A 473 -10.33 -7.27 -18.89
N VAL A 474 -10.61 -7.07 -17.61
CA VAL A 474 -11.35 -7.98 -16.74
C VAL A 474 -12.61 -7.25 -16.30
N LEU A 475 -13.77 -7.83 -16.60
CA LEU A 475 -15.09 -7.24 -16.39
C LEU A 475 -15.86 -8.10 -15.37
N PRO A 476 -15.84 -7.74 -14.07
CA PRO A 476 -16.66 -8.38 -13.04
C PRO A 476 -18.16 -8.24 -13.35
N ASP A 477 -18.95 -9.21 -12.90
CA ASP A 477 -20.42 -9.20 -13.03
C ASP A 477 -20.91 -8.89 -14.46
N CYS A 478 -20.19 -9.39 -15.45
CA CYS A 478 -20.40 -9.12 -16.87
C CYS A 478 -20.34 -10.42 -17.67
N THR A 479 -21.44 -10.74 -18.36
CA THR A 479 -21.51 -11.91 -19.25
C THR A 479 -20.79 -11.66 -20.57
N PRO A 480 -20.32 -12.69 -21.29
CA PRO A 480 -19.60 -12.50 -22.57
C PRO A 480 -20.39 -11.72 -23.62
N GLN A 481 -21.72 -11.87 -23.62
CA GLN A 481 -22.60 -11.13 -24.53
C GLN A 481 -22.71 -9.65 -24.15
N GLN A 482 -22.75 -9.33 -22.85
CA GLN A 482 -22.71 -7.94 -22.38
C GLN A 482 -21.35 -7.30 -22.70
N ALA A 483 -20.26 -8.02 -22.41
CA ALA A 483 -18.90 -7.60 -22.76
C ALA A 483 -18.79 -7.31 -24.27
N LYS A 484 -19.37 -8.16 -25.13
CA LYS A 484 -19.38 -7.96 -26.58
C LYS A 484 -20.00 -6.63 -26.98
N LEU A 485 -21.13 -6.25 -26.38
CA LEU A 485 -21.80 -4.98 -26.68
C LEU A 485 -20.92 -3.78 -26.29
N ILE A 486 -20.35 -3.81 -25.10
CA ILE A 486 -19.47 -2.74 -24.58
C ILE A 486 -18.24 -2.59 -25.49
N VAL A 487 -17.58 -3.70 -25.80
CA VAL A 487 -16.33 -3.71 -26.58
C VAL A 487 -16.59 -3.36 -28.04
N ASP A 488 -17.71 -3.78 -28.64
CA ASP A 488 -18.03 -3.40 -30.02
C ASP A 488 -18.32 -1.91 -30.16
N GLU A 489 -18.93 -1.28 -29.16
CA GLU A 489 -19.09 0.18 -29.16
C GLU A 489 -17.74 0.91 -29.06
N ILE A 490 -16.84 0.40 -28.21
CA ILE A 490 -15.46 0.93 -28.10
C ILE A 490 -14.74 0.78 -29.44
N ARG A 491 -14.86 -0.38 -30.11
CA ARG A 491 -14.29 -0.63 -31.43
C ARG A 491 -14.79 0.37 -32.47
N GLN A 492 -16.10 0.61 -32.54
CA GLN A 492 -16.70 1.56 -33.48
C GLN A 492 -16.16 2.98 -33.26
N ARG A 493 -16.16 3.45 -32.01
CA ARG A 493 -15.62 4.78 -31.66
C ARG A 493 -14.13 4.90 -31.97
N PHE A 494 -13.36 3.86 -31.71
CA PHE A 494 -11.93 3.87 -32.02
C PHE A 494 -11.67 3.99 -33.53
N ALA A 495 -12.47 3.29 -34.35
CA ALA A 495 -12.37 3.36 -35.82
C ALA A 495 -12.72 4.74 -36.38
N GLU A 496 -13.50 5.55 -35.64
CA GLU A 496 -13.86 6.92 -36.00
C GLU A 496 -12.79 7.95 -35.57
N LEU A 497 -11.80 7.55 -34.77
CA LEU A 497 -10.71 8.44 -34.38
C LEU A 497 -9.78 8.69 -35.56
N HIS A 498 -9.49 9.97 -35.78
CA HIS A 498 -8.56 10.42 -36.79
C HIS A 498 -7.27 10.88 -36.11
N PHE A 499 -6.14 10.39 -36.61
CA PHE A 499 -4.80 10.67 -36.12
C PHE A 499 -4.04 11.50 -37.15
N ILE A 500 -3.25 12.46 -36.67
CA ILE A 500 -2.45 13.34 -37.53
C ILE A 500 -0.97 12.99 -37.36
N ALA A 501 -0.29 12.75 -38.48
CA ALA A 501 1.15 12.58 -38.55
C ALA A 501 1.73 13.34 -39.76
N ASP A 502 3.06 13.40 -39.88
CA ASP A 502 3.76 14.13 -40.95
C ASP A 502 3.34 13.71 -42.38
N GLY A 503 2.77 12.51 -42.53
CA GLY A 503 2.25 11.97 -43.79
C GLY A 503 0.77 12.24 -44.10
N GLY A 504 0.04 12.93 -43.21
CA GLY A 504 -1.39 13.21 -43.36
C GLY A 504 -2.27 12.63 -42.24
N GLU A 505 -3.58 12.68 -42.45
CA GLU A 505 -4.59 12.11 -41.54
C GLU A 505 -4.79 10.62 -41.83
N PHE A 506 -4.83 9.80 -40.78
CA PHE A 506 -5.07 8.37 -40.87
C PHE A 506 -5.98 7.88 -39.75
N SER A 507 -6.57 6.70 -39.93
CA SER A 507 -7.34 6.00 -38.91
C SER A 507 -6.86 4.55 -38.78
N CYS A 508 -7.18 3.95 -37.64
CA CYS A 508 -6.88 2.54 -37.38
C CYS A 508 -8.05 1.88 -36.66
N THR A 509 -8.09 0.56 -36.70
CA THR A 509 -9.16 -0.24 -36.09
C THR A 509 -8.57 -1.12 -35.00
N LEU A 510 -9.43 -1.79 -34.25
CA LEU A 510 -9.03 -2.81 -33.29
C LEU A 510 -9.85 -4.08 -33.49
N SER A 511 -9.26 -5.21 -33.12
CA SER A 511 -9.93 -6.49 -32.99
C SER A 511 -9.96 -6.91 -31.53
N ALA A 512 -11.01 -7.63 -31.12
CA ALA A 512 -11.15 -8.11 -29.75
C ALA A 512 -11.67 -9.55 -29.67
N GLY A 513 -11.18 -10.28 -28.67
CA GLY A 513 -11.61 -11.61 -28.30
C GLY A 513 -12.11 -11.65 -26.86
N ILE A 514 -13.23 -12.33 -26.61
CA ILE A 514 -13.89 -12.38 -25.31
C ILE A 514 -14.05 -13.81 -24.86
N ALA A 515 -13.74 -14.07 -23.59
CA ALA A 515 -14.04 -15.32 -22.90
C ALA A 515 -14.77 -15.07 -21.57
N GLY A 516 -15.76 -15.91 -21.29
CA GLY A 516 -16.45 -15.92 -20.01
C GLY A 516 -15.84 -16.94 -19.05
N THR A 517 -15.84 -16.59 -17.77
CA THR A 517 -15.57 -17.51 -16.66
C THR A 517 -16.43 -18.77 -16.78
N ASP A 518 -15.83 -19.91 -16.48
CA ASP A 518 -16.51 -21.19 -16.33
C ASP A 518 -15.94 -21.95 -15.12
N LEU A 519 -16.68 -22.95 -14.64
CA LEU A 519 -16.35 -23.71 -13.42
C LEU A 519 -15.10 -24.60 -13.56
N HIS A 520 -14.55 -24.76 -14.76
CA HIS A 520 -13.54 -25.79 -15.07
C HIS A 520 -12.20 -25.21 -15.54
N SER A 521 -12.17 -23.93 -15.91
CA SER A 521 -10.99 -23.24 -16.42
C SER A 521 -10.22 -22.57 -15.29
N ASP A 522 -8.89 -22.67 -15.34
CA ASP A 522 -8.01 -21.78 -14.59
C ASP A 522 -7.84 -20.42 -15.31
N ALA A 523 -7.15 -19.49 -14.66
CA ALA A 523 -6.95 -18.13 -15.17
C ALA A 523 -6.19 -18.09 -16.51
N ASP A 524 -5.23 -19.02 -16.70
CA ASP A 524 -4.45 -19.09 -17.92
C ASP A 524 -5.28 -19.66 -19.09
N GLN A 525 -6.08 -20.68 -18.84
CA GLN A 525 -7.03 -21.24 -19.82
C GLN A 525 -8.08 -20.22 -20.23
N LEU A 526 -8.62 -19.44 -19.28
CA LEU A 526 -9.59 -18.38 -19.56
C LEU A 526 -8.98 -17.29 -20.46
N ARG A 527 -7.74 -16.88 -20.18
CA ARG A 527 -7.00 -15.93 -21.01
C ARG A 527 -6.71 -16.48 -22.40
N GLU A 528 -6.26 -17.74 -22.50
CA GLU A 528 -6.03 -18.40 -23.79
C GLU A 528 -7.30 -18.51 -24.63
N ARG A 529 -8.46 -18.70 -24.01
CA ARG A 529 -9.76 -18.67 -24.70
C ARG A 529 -10.04 -17.29 -25.30
N ALA A 530 -9.79 -16.21 -24.55
CA ALA A 530 -9.95 -14.85 -25.06
C ALA A 530 -8.97 -14.56 -26.21
N ASP A 531 -7.72 -15.03 -26.08
CA ASP A 531 -6.70 -14.91 -27.13
C ASP A 531 -7.08 -15.68 -28.41
N ARG A 532 -7.60 -16.91 -28.29
CA ARG A 532 -8.14 -17.67 -29.44
C ARG A 532 -9.29 -16.94 -30.13
N ALA A 533 -10.18 -16.31 -29.39
CA ALA A 533 -11.24 -15.49 -29.97
C ALA A 533 -10.66 -14.27 -30.72
N LEU A 534 -9.64 -13.61 -30.17
CA LEU A 534 -8.96 -12.50 -30.82
C LEU A 534 -8.26 -12.96 -32.10
N TYR A 535 -7.58 -14.10 -32.04
CA TYR A 535 -6.96 -14.72 -33.21
C TYR A 535 -7.98 -14.98 -34.31
N ALA A 536 -9.15 -15.52 -33.96
CA ALA A 536 -10.26 -15.70 -34.90
C ALA A 536 -10.71 -14.37 -35.50
N ALA A 537 -10.90 -13.32 -34.69
CA ALA A 537 -11.27 -11.98 -35.15
C ALA A 537 -10.26 -11.40 -36.16
N LYS A 538 -8.95 -11.58 -35.90
CA LYS A 538 -7.87 -11.17 -36.81
C LYS A 538 -7.90 -11.92 -38.15
N HIS A 539 -8.26 -13.21 -38.14
CA HIS A 539 -8.32 -14.05 -39.34
C HIS A 539 -9.62 -13.88 -40.14
N SER A 540 -10.72 -13.49 -39.50
CA SER A 540 -12.00 -13.22 -40.15
C SER A 540 -12.12 -11.81 -40.73
N GLY A 541 -11.00 -11.10 -40.93
CA GLY A 541 -10.97 -9.79 -41.59
C GLY A 541 -10.73 -8.59 -40.68
N ARG A 542 -10.36 -8.80 -39.39
CA ARG A 542 -10.08 -7.74 -38.40
C ARG A 542 -11.28 -6.83 -38.13
N ASN A 543 -11.09 -5.74 -37.38
CA ASN A 543 -12.11 -4.76 -37.02
C ASN A 543 -13.42 -5.39 -36.51
N GLN A 544 -13.32 -6.38 -35.63
CA GLN A 544 -14.49 -7.09 -35.10
C GLN A 544 -14.25 -7.68 -33.71
N VAL A 545 -15.35 -8.01 -33.04
CA VAL A 545 -15.37 -8.62 -31.72
C VAL A 545 -15.89 -10.05 -31.82
N GLN A 546 -15.07 -11.01 -31.41
CA GLN A 546 -15.44 -12.43 -31.35
C GLN A 546 -15.58 -12.88 -29.89
N VAL A 547 -16.57 -13.72 -29.63
CA VAL A 547 -16.78 -14.37 -28.33
C VAL A 547 -16.46 -15.84 -28.53
N THR A 548 -15.62 -16.41 -27.69
CA THR A 548 -15.42 -17.86 -27.68
C THR A 548 -16.60 -18.52 -26.97
N ASP A 549 -17.14 -19.57 -27.57
CA ASP A 549 -18.14 -20.39 -26.89
C ASP A 549 -17.53 -21.03 -25.62
N SER A 550 -18.37 -21.29 -24.61
CA SER A 550 -17.97 -22.19 -23.53
C SER A 550 -17.69 -23.58 -24.11
N PRO A 551 -16.67 -24.29 -23.60
CA PRO A 551 -16.35 -25.64 -24.08
C PRO A 551 -17.56 -26.59 -24.06
#